data_AF-A0A2E9LZT5-F1
#
_entry.id   AF-A0A2E9LZT5-F1
#
_cell.length_a   1.000
_cell.length_b   1.000
_cell.length_c   1.000
_cell.angle_alpha   90.00
_cell.angle_beta   90.00
_cell.angle_gamma   90.00
#
_symmetry.space_group_name_H-M   'P 1'
#
loop_
_entity.id
_entity.type
_entity.pdbx_description
1 polymer ?
#
loop_
_entity_poly.entity_id
_entity_poly.type
_entity_poly.pdbx_seq_one_letter_code
_entity_poly.pdbx_strand_id
1 'polypeptide(L)'
;MVLHMLHSSRQLDICMALLSEQDTLLVMDFNIILAEPKRFEGLPCAISVLCEPGQTLSNLNTKSITAESISDTDWVELLCAHPRNMAWA
;
A
#
# COMPACT_ATOMS: atom_id res chain seq x y z
N MET A 1 -9.28 -8.71 7.44
CA MET A 1 -8.27 -7.82 8.04
C MET A 1 -6.93 -8.55 8.18
N VAL A 2 -6.21 -8.52 7.07
CA VAL A 2 -4.81 -8.90 6.90
C VAL A 2 -4.09 -7.66 6.38
N LEU A 3 -2.86 -7.44 6.85
CA LEU A 3 -1.96 -6.45 6.27
C LEU A 3 -1.16 -7.06 5.13
N HIS A 4 -1.38 -6.59 3.90
CA HIS A 4 -0.61 -7.00 2.73
C HIS A 4 0.54 -6.01 2.53
N MET A 5 1.79 -6.47 2.68
CA MET A 5 3.00 -5.66 2.52
C MET A 5 3.61 -5.93 1.16
N LEU A 6 3.48 -4.98 0.25
CA LEU A 6 3.97 -5.07 -1.12
C LEU A 6 5.36 -4.44 -1.23
N HIS A 7 6.40 -5.27 -1.37
CA HIS A 7 7.78 -4.84 -1.53
C HIS A 7 8.21 -4.69 -3.00
N SER A 8 7.52 -5.33 -3.93
CA SER A 8 7.79 -5.21 -5.36
C SER A 8 6.52 -5.38 -6.20
N SER A 9 6.57 -4.94 -7.46
CA SER A 9 5.47 -5.13 -8.41
C SER A 9 5.35 -6.58 -8.93
N ARG A 10 6.32 -7.46 -8.64
CA ARG A 10 6.39 -8.81 -9.22
C ARG A 10 5.19 -9.69 -8.88
N GLN A 11 4.66 -9.53 -7.67
CA GLN A 11 3.52 -10.29 -7.16
C GLN A 11 2.26 -9.42 -7.01
N LEU A 12 2.24 -8.24 -7.63
CA LEU A 12 1.13 -7.29 -7.51
C LEU A 12 -0.21 -7.91 -7.92
N ASP A 13 -0.25 -8.65 -9.04
CA ASP A 13 -1.47 -9.32 -9.51
C ASP A 13 -2.03 -10.32 -8.48
N ILE A 14 -1.15 -11.11 -7.87
CA ILE A 14 -1.52 -12.12 -6.88
C ILE A 14 -1.99 -11.43 -5.59
N CYS A 15 -1.26 -10.39 -5.16
CA CYS A 15 -1.64 -9.59 -4.00
C CYS A 15 -3.03 -9.00 -4.21
N MET A 16 -3.29 -8.33 -5.34
CA MET A 16 -4.56 -7.70 -5.66
C MET A 16 -5.72 -8.71 -5.71
N ALA A 17 -5.50 -9.91 -6.23
CA ALA A 17 -6.52 -10.96 -6.29
C ALA A 17 -6.96 -11.48 -4.91
N LEU A 18 -6.17 -11.23 -3.86
CA LEU A 18 -6.44 -11.68 -2.50
C LEU A 18 -6.94 -10.56 -1.58
N LEU A 19 -7.04 -9.32 -2.07
CA LEU A 19 -7.50 -8.19 -1.26
C LEU A 19 -9.00 -8.27 -1.00
N SER A 20 -9.37 -8.01 0.25
CA SER A 20 -10.75 -7.86 0.70
C SER A 20 -11.00 -6.44 1.23
N GLU A 21 -12.25 -6.00 1.34
CA GLU A 21 -12.59 -4.66 1.83
C GLU A 21 -12.06 -4.34 3.24
N GLN A 22 -11.88 -5.37 4.06
CA GLN A 22 -11.42 -5.25 5.45
C GLN A 22 -9.91 -5.33 5.59
N ASP A 23 -9.18 -5.47 4.49
CA ASP A 23 -7.72 -5.60 4.52
C ASP A 23 -7.07 -4.22 4.40
N THR A 24 -5.76 -4.20 4.54
CA THR A 24 -4.97 -3.00 4.29
C THR A 24 -3.79 -3.37 3.41
N LEU A 25 -3.60 -2.63 2.33
CA LEU A 25 -2.44 -2.76 1.47
C LEU A 25 -1.41 -1.71 1.87
N LEU A 26 -0.28 -2.15 2.39
CA LEU A 26 0.89 -1.32 2.61
C LEU A 26 1.88 -1.51 1.46
N VAL A 27 2.11 -0.45 0.70
CA VAL A 27 3.15 -0.41 -0.32
C VAL A 27 4.44 0.07 0.31
N MET A 28 5.45 -0.80 0.34
CA MET A 28 6.74 -0.54 1.00
C MET A 28 7.71 0.23 0.10
N ASP A 29 7.50 0.20 -1.22
CA ASP A 29 8.29 0.95 -2.20
C ASP A 29 7.40 1.93 -2.95
N PHE A 30 7.58 3.22 -2.66
CA PHE A 30 6.87 4.33 -3.27
C PHE A 30 6.91 4.30 -4.81
N ASN A 31 8.00 3.78 -5.40
CA ASN A 31 8.17 3.73 -6.85
C ASN A 31 7.16 2.81 -7.54
N ILE A 32 6.62 1.81 -6.84
CA ILE A 32 5.62 0.89 -7.41
C ILE A 32 4.35 1.66 -7.77
N ILE A 33 3.89 2.54 -6.88
CA ILE A 33 2.70 3.35 -7.12
C ILE A 33 2.98 4.41 -8.18
N LEU A 34 4.17 5.02 -8.17
CA LEU A 34 4.54 5.99 -9.21
C LEU A 34 4.59 5.36 -10.60
N ALA A 35 5.11 4.14 -10.73
CA ALA A 35 5.25 3.46 -12.00
C ALA A 35 3.90 3.08 -12.60
N GLU A 36 2.96 2.59 -11.78
CA GLU A 36 1.68 2.06 -12.24
C GLU A 36 0.47 2.50 -11.39
N PRO A 37 0.19 3.81 -11.26
CA PRO A 37 -0.80 4.32 -10.30
C PRO A 37 -2.21 3.81 -10.59
N LYS A 38 -2.57 3.66 -11.87
CA LYS A 38 -3.89 3.15 -12.31
C LYS A 38 -4.22 1.76 -11.76
N ARG A 39 -3.22 0.97 -11.39
CA ARG A 39 -3.45 -0.37 -10.82
C ARG A 39 -3.99 -0.33 -9.41
N PHE A 40 -3.76 0.77 -8.69
CA PHE A 40 -4.20 0.97 -7.32
C PHE A 40 -5.56 1.71 -7.24
N GLU A 41 -6.11 2.14 -8.38
CA GLU A 41 -7.40 2.80 -8.45
C GLU A 41 -8.53 1.79 -8.21
N GLY A 42 -9.48 2.14 -7.32
CA GLY A 42 -10.67 1.33 -7.09
C GLY A 42 -10.43 0.00 -6.35
N LEU A 43 -9.28 -0.15 -5.69
CA LEU A 43 -9.04 -1.29 -4.79
C LEU A 43 -10.09 -1.29 -3.66
N PRO A 44 -10.54 -2.48 -3.21
CA PRO A 44 -11.59 -2.58 -2.20
C PRO A 44 -11.12 -2.17 -0.80
N CYS A 45 -9.81 -2.07 -0.57
CA CYS A 45 -9.20 -1.92 0.73
C CYS A 45 -8.52 -0.55 0.92
N ALA A 46 -8.19 -0.22 2.17
CA ALA A 46 -7.32 0.92 2.47
C ALA A 46 -5.92 0.71 1.90
N ILE A 47 -5.30 1.79 1.41
CA ILE A 47 -3.95 1.78 0.86
C ILE A 47 -3.10 2.75 1.67
N SER A 48 -1.99 2.24 2.20
CA SER A 48 -0.96 3.03 2.86
C SER A 48 0.35 2.87 2.10
N VAL A 49 1.16 3.91 2.06
CA VAL A 49 2.42 3.94 1.31
C VAL A 49 3.51 4.41 2.23
N LEU A 50 4.52 3.57 2.41
CA LEU A 50 5.70 3.95 3.16
C LEU A 50 6.47 4.99 2.35
N CYS A 51 6.54 6.21 2.89
CA CYS A 51 7.21 7.33 2.27
C CYS A 51 8.46 7.69 3.08
N GLU A 52 9.59 7.85 2.40
CA GLU A 52 10.77 8.45 3.04
C GLU A 52 10.54 9.94 3.33
N PRO A 53 11.30 10.55 4.26
CA PRO A 53 11.23 11.97 4.52
C PRO A 53 11.38 12.81 3.24
N GLY A 54 10.37 13.62 2.93
CA GLY A 54 10.33 14.44 1.72
C GLY A 54 9.59 13.82 0.53
N GLN A 55 9.21 12.54 0.60
CA GLN A 55 8.30 11.91 -0.34
C GLN A 55 6.85 12.16 0.10
N THR A 56 5.99 12.54 -0.84
CA THR A 56 4.56 12.74 -0.57
C THR A 56 3.75 12.26 -1.77
N LEU A 57 2.59 11.67 -1.50
CA LEU A 57 1.64 11.26 -2.54
C LEU A 57 0.96 12.46 -3.22
N SER A 58 1.17 13.70 -2.73
CA SER A 58 0.58 14.92 -3.31
C SER A 58 0.92 15.14 -4.79
N ASN A 59 1.97 14.48 -5.29
CA ASN A 59 2.40 14.54 -6.69
C ASN A 59 1.68 13.53 -7.60
N LEU A 60 0.97 12.55 -7.03
CA LEU A 60 0.16 11.62 -7.80
C LEU A 60 -1.15 12.31 -8.14
N ASN A 61 -1.24 12.79 -9.39
CA ASN A 61 -2.46 13.38 -9.95
C ASN A 61 -3.54 12.32 -10.25
N THR A 62 -3.76 11.40 -9.32
CA THR A 62 -4.72 10.31 -9.40
C THR A 62 -5.81 10.56 -8.39
N LYS A 63 -6.80 11.37 -8.79
CA LYS A 63 -8.02 11.64 -8.01
C LYS A 63 -8.79 10.38 -7.59
N SER A 64 -8.42 9.21 -8.13
CA SER A 64 -9.07 7.93 -7.90
C SER A 64 -8.28 6.98 -6.97
N ILE A 65 -7.08 7.36 -6.50
CA ILE A 65 -6.34 6.60 -5.48
C ILE A 65 -6.47 7.34 -4.15
N THR A 66 -7.24 6.78 -3.23
CA THR A 66 -7.23 7.14 -1.81
C THR A 66 -6.12 6.34 -1.13
N ALA A 67 -4.89 6.84 -1.22
CA ALA A 67 -3.74 6.30 -0.52
C ALA A 67 -3.21 7.30 0.49
N GLU A 68 -2.84 6.82 1.67
CA GLU A 68 -2.22 7.61 2.73
C GLU A 68 -0.71 7.39 2.75
N SER A 69 0.06 8.48 2.83
CA SER A 69 1.51 8.39 3.03
C SER A 69 1.80 8.21 4.51
N ILE A 70 2.56 7.19 4.87
CA ILE A 70 2.89 6.85 6.25
C ILE A 70 4.41 6.83 6.46
N SER A 71 4.83 7.10 7.69
CA SER A 71 6.22 7.02 8.13
C SER A 71 6.60 5.63 8.66
N ASP A 72 7.87 5.40 8.97
CA ASP A 72 8.34 4.16 9.61
C ASP A 72 7.65 3.90 10.96
N THR A 73 7.37 4.96 11.73
CA THR A 73 6.67 4.83 13.03
C THR A 73 5.24 4.34 12.80
N ASP A 74 4.53 4.96 11.85
CA ASP A 74 3.17 4.60 11.50
C ASP A 74 3.10 3.15 10.98
N TRP A 75 4.10 2.71 10.21
CA TRP A 75 4.22 1.32 9.77
C TRP A 75 4.32 0.34 10.94
N VAL A 76 5.14 0.65 11.94
CA VAL A 76 5.26 -0.20 13.15
C VAL A 76 3.94 -0.26 13.91
N GLU A 77 3.23 0.85 14.03
CA GLU A 77 1.89 0.88 14.65
C GLU A 77 0.89 0.05 13.85
N LEU A 78 0.96 0.12 12.52
CA LEU A 78 0.08 -0.60 11.60
C LEU A 78 0.34 -2.12 11.67
N LEU A 79 1.60 -2.54 11.81
CA LEU A 79 1.98 -3.92 12.12
C LEU A 79 1.41 -4.39 13.46
N CYS A 80 1.48 -3.55 14.50
CA CYS A 80 0.93 -3.88 15.81
C CYS A 80 -0.60 -4.01 15.77
N ALA A 81 -1.28 -3.18 14.98
CA ALA A 81 -2.72 -3.21 14.80
C ALA A 81 -3.22 -4.43 14.00
N HIS A 82 -2.35 -5.05 13.19
CA HIS A 82 -2.70 -6.18 12.32
C HIS A 82 -2.05 -7.48 12.80
N PRO A 83 -2.79 -8.38 13.50
CA PRO A 83 -2.25 -9.64 13.98
C PRO A 83 -1.88 -10.64 12.87
N ARG A 84 -2.33 -10.39 11.63
CA ARG A 84 -1.99 -11.16 10.44
C ARG A 84 -1.43 -10.24 9.38
N ASN A 85 -0.25 -10.59 8.87
CA ASN A 85 0.37 -9.89 7.75
C ASN A 85 0.87 -10.91 6.70
N MET A 86 0.95 -10.45 5.46
CA MET A 86 1.51 -11.19 4.33
C MET A 86 2.46 -10.28 3.57
N ALA A 87 3.68 -10.74 3.33
CA ALA A 87 4.68 -10.01 2.56
C ALA A 87 4.74 -10.54 1.12
N TRP A 88 4.80 -9.62 0.16
CA TRP A 88 4.84 -9.88 -1.27
C TRP A 88 6.13 -9.28 -1.84
N ALA A 89 6.96 -10.09 -2.49
CA ALA A 89 8.32 -9.75 -2.93
C ALA A 89 8.56 -9.96 -4.43
#